data_AF-A0A6A6TTX9-F1
#
_entry.id   AF-A0A6A6TTX9-F1
#
_cell.length_a   1.000
_cell.length_b   1.000
_cell.length_c   1.000
_cell.angle_alpha   90.00
_cell.angle_beta   90.00
_cell.angle_gamma   90.00
#
_symmetry.space_group_name_H-M   'P 1'
#
loop_
_entity.id
_entity.type
_entity.pdbx_description
1 polymer ?
#
loop_
_entity_poly.entity_id
_entity_poly.type
_entity_poly.pdbx_seq_one_letter_code
_entity_poly.pdbx_strand_id
1 'polypeptide(L)'
;MAQDLLLEEDSSQTSASTTSLPERIRVKNRRKRYLDQTPDYFGPSLELADPLMYDRLIRRFQTPAEREAEGRKKGHSGVLEADLMRSEAKVEALAHPDPNATFSYRRGPGGEILAEDKDEVPRTKEEGFARWKYEMEMRFMRGDDDDFDYPGVDDNEMWDDLEEEARGKLESYLETESPRWVLGDGQQPEGETGVQDY
;
A
#
# COMPACT_ATOMS: atom_id res chain seq x y z
N MET A 1 42.86 -5.13 58.98
CA MET A 1 41.73 -6.08 58.85
C MET A 1 40.46 -5.29 58.66
N ALA A 2 39.55 -5.82 57.83
CA ALA A 2 38.35 -5.20 57.21
C ALA A 2 38.70 -4.21 56.09
N GLN A 3 38.75 -4.59 54.80
CA GLN A 3 37.69 -5.08 53.87
C GLN A 3 36.58 -4.04 53.69
N ASP A 4 36.53 -3.29 52.58
CA ASP A 4 36.02 -3.67 51.24
C ASP A 4 34.54 -3.27 51.09
N LEU A 5 34.25 -2.20 50.33
CA LEU A 5 33.17 -2.15 49.33
C LEU A 5 33.25 -0.82 48.56
N LEU A 6 33.95 -0.86 47.43
CA LEU A 6 33.66 -0.01 46.28
C LEU A 6 32.20 -0.26 45.86
N LEU A 7 31.36 0.77 45.91
CA LEU A 7 30.15 0.81 45.09
C LEU A 7 30.44 1.77 43.94
N GLU A 8 31.05 1.22 42.90
CA GLU A 8 30.99 1.84 41.58
C GLU A 8 29.54 1.72 41.11
N GLU A 9 28.88 2.86 40.98
CA GLU A 9 27.61 2.95 40.28
C GLU A 9 27.90 2.71 38.80
N ASP A 10 27.71 1.46 38.37
CA ASP A 10 27.65 1.04 36.99
C ASP A 10 26.49 1.79 36.31
N SER A 11 26.83 2.94 35.75
CA SER A 11 26.01 3.72 34.83
C SER A 11 25.99 3.02 33.47
N SER A 12 25.45 1.81 33.47
CA SER A 12 25.05 1.10 32.26
C SER A 12 23.85 1.83 31.66
N GLN A 13 24.15 2.88 30.90
CA GLN A 13 23.25 3.40 29.87
C GLN A 13 23.01 2.27 28.87
N THR A 14 21.97 1.48 29.11
CA THR A 14 21.33 0.68 28.08
C THR A 14 20.74 1.65 27.08
N SER A 15 21.52 1.98 26.05
CA SER A 15 21.04 2.60 24.83
C SER A 15 19.95 1.68 24.28
N ALA A 16 18.69 2.01 24.59
CA ALA A 16 17.54 1.41 23.95
C ALA A 16 17.75 1.62 22.45
N SER A 17 18.12 0.56 21.75
CA SER A 17 18.22 0.56 20.31
C SER A 17 16.82 0.83 19.80
N THR A 18 16.54 2.09 19.46
CA THR A 18 15.38 2.46 18.66
C THR A 18 15.47 1.61 17.40
N THR A 19 14.66 0.56 17.34
CA THR A 19 14.59 -0.31 16.17
C THR A 19 13.94 0.52 15.06
N SER A 20 14.73 1.35 14.39
CA SER A 20 14.29 2.12 13.24
C SER A 20 13.77 1.13 12.22
N LEU A 21 12.51 1.27 11.82
CA LEU A 21 11.94 0.40 10.79
C LEU A 21 12.86 0.40 9.56
N PRO A 22 13.09 -0.78 8.93
CA PRO A 22 13.82 -0.85 7.68
C PRO A 22 13.29 0.21 6.70
N GLU A 23 14.18 0.91 6.01
CA GLU A 23 13.84 2.00 5.08
C GLU A 23 12.76 1.59 4.08
N ARG A 24 12.84 0.37 3.54
CA ARG A 24 11.81 -0.23 2.67
C ARG A 24 10.41 -0.26 3.29
N ILE A 25 10.30 -0.52 4.60
CA ILE A 25 9.00 -0.55 5.29
C ILE A 25 8.48 0.87 5.48
N ARG A 26 9.36 1.83 5.82
CA ARG A 26 9.00 3.25 5.91
C ARG A 26 8.46 3.78 4.58
N VAL A 27 9.17 3.53 3.47
CA VAL A 27 8.72 3.89 2.12
C VAL A 27 7.34 3.32 1.81
N LYS A 28 7.13 2.02 2.07
CA LYS A 28 5.81 1.39 1.87
C LYS A 28 4.72 2.01 2.72
N ASN A 29 5.00 2.31 3.99
CA ASN A 29 4.03 2.94 4.88
C ASN A 29 3.68 4.36 4.42
N ARG A 30 4.68 5.16 4.00
CA ARG A 30 4.49 6.51 3.43
C ARG A 30 3.63 6.46 2.17
N ARG A 31 3.97 5.58 1.22
CA ARG A 31 3.18 5.36 -0.01
C ARG A 31 1.75 4.92 0.28
N LYS A 32 1.56 4.02 1.26
CA LYS A 32 0.22 3.58 1.67
C LYS A 32 -0.58 4.73 2.27
N ARG A 33 0.03 5.51 3.16
CA ARG A 33 -0.57 6.72 3.76
C ARG A 33 -0.92 7.77 2.71
N TYR A 34 -0.09 7.97 1.70
CA TYR A 34 -0.38 8.84 0.57
C TYR A 34 -1.64 8.40 -0.20
N LEU A 35 -1.74 7.11 -0.54
CA LEU A 35 -2.89 6.56 -1.25
C LEU A 35 -4.19 6.67 -0.43
N ASP A 36 -4.12 6.43 0.87
CA ASP A 36 -5.29 6.51 1.75
C ASP A 36 -5.81 7.95 1.89
N GLN A 37 -4.91 8.94 1.83
CA GLN A 37 -5.26 10.37 1.88
C GLN A 37 -5.57 10.98 0.51
N THR A 38 -5.19 10.31 -0.58
CA THR A 38 -5.36 10.81 -1.96
C THR A 38 -6.24 9.86 -2.80
N PRO A 39 -7.58 9.84 -2.57
CA PRO A 39 -8.49 9.04 -3.40
C PRO A 39 -8.45 9.40 -4.89
N ASP A 40 -8.08 10.64 -5.21
CA ASP A 40 -7.98 11.17 -6.58
C ASP A 40 -6.89 10.47 -7.42
N TYR A 41 -5.99 9.73 -6.78
CA TYR A 41 -5.01 8.90 -7.49
C TYR A 41 -5.69 7.91 -8.44
N PHE A 42 -6.83 7.31 -8.07
CA PHE A 42 -7.51 6.29 -8.89
C PHE A 42 -8.38 6.89 -10.01
N GLY A 43 -7.90 7.95 -10.65
CA GLY A 43 -8.61 8.68 -11.70
C GLY A 43 -8.45 8.08 -13.11
N PRO A 44 -9.17 8.65 -14.10
CA PRO A 44 -9.08 8.21 -15.50
C PRO A 44 -7.69 8.42 -16.15
N SER A 45 -6.81 9.21 -15.54
CA SER A 45 -5.43 9.40 -15.98
C SER A 45 -4.60 8.12 -15.92
N LEU A 46 -4.94 7.19 -15.00
CA LEU A 46 -4.25 5.91 -14.85
C LEU A 46 -4.56 4.93 -15.99
N GLU A 47 -5.44 5.25 -16.94
CA GLU A 47 -5.61 4.43 -18.15
C GLU A 47 -4.28 4.29 -18.91
N LEU A 48 -3.48 5.35 -18.97
CA LEU A 48 -2.25 5.33 -19.76
C LEU A 48 -1.11 4.56 -19.07
N ALA A 49 -1.17 4.43 -17.74
CA ALA A 49 -0.18 3.67 -16.98
C ALA A 49 -0.26 2.18 -17.37
N ASP A 50 -1.45 1.57 -17.35
CA ASP A 50 -1.67 0.21 -17.85
C ASP A 50 -2.89 0.15 -18.79
N PRO A 51 -2.65 0.36 -20.09
CA PRO A 51 -3.72 0.41 -21.08
C PRO A 51 -4.46 -0.92 -21.24
N LEU A 52 -3.79 -2.05 -20.99
CA LEU A 52 -4.34 -3.40 -21.18
C LEU A 52 -5.27 -3.78 -20.03
N MET A 53 -4.83 -3.50 -18.81
CA MET A 53 -5.61 -3.74 -17.62
C MET A 53 -6.85 -2.84 -17.56
N TYR A 54 -6.72 -1.56 -17.93
CA TYR A 54 -7.85 -0.64 -17.99
C TYR A 54 -8.90 -1.09 -19.02
N ASP A 55 -8.48 -1.54 -20.20
CA ASP A 55 -9.39 -2.06 -21.24
C ASP A 55 -10.23 -3.24 -20.73
N ARG A 56 -9.59 -4.15 -19.99
CA ARG A 56 -10.18 -5.40 -19.49
C ARG A 56 -11.12 -5.19 -18.31
N LEU A 57 -10.64 -4.46 -17.31
CA LEU A 57 -11.28 -4.38 -16.01
C LEU A 57 -12.27 -3.21 -15.92
N ILE A 58 -12.05 -2.15 -16.70
CA ILE A 58 -12.88 -0.94 -16.67
C ILE A 58 -13.68 -0.81 -17.97
N ARG A 59 -13.00 -0.66 -19.11
CA ARG A 59 -13.63 -0.30 -20.40
C ARG A 59 -14.62 -1.36 -20.88
N ARG A 60 -14.41 -2.65 -20.59
CA ARG A 60 -15.35 -3.74 -20.93
C ARG A 60 -16.75 -3.55 -20.33
N PHE A 61 -16.84 -3.02 -19.11
CA PHE A 61 -18.12 -2.81 -18.41
C PHE A 61 -18.75 -1.44 -18.67
N GLN A 62 -18.04 -0.55 -19.37
CA GLN A 62 -18.61 0.73 -19.78
C GLN A 62 -19.68 0.53 -20.86
N THR A 63 -20.78 1.25 -20.71
CA THR A 63 -21.81 1.39 -21.73
C THR A 63 -21.31 2.26 -22.89
N PRO A 64 -21.90 2.14 -24.11
CA PRO A 64 -21.58 3.04 -25.22
C PRO A 64 -21.72 4.53 -24.84
N ALA A 65 -22.75 4.88 -24.05
CA ALA A 65 -22.97 6.24 -23.58
C ALA A 65 -21.86 6.74 -22.64
N GLU A 66 -21.38 5.90 -21.73
CA GLU A 66 -20.24 6.23 -20.85
C GLU A 66 -18.96 6.44 -21.67
N ARG A 67 -18.70 5.58 -22.66
CA ARG A 67 -17.53 5.71 -23.56
C ARG A 67 -17.57 6.99 -24.39
N GLU A 68 -18.73 7.35 -24.91
CA GLU A 68 -18.90 8.62 -25.66
C GLU A 68 -18.72 9.84 -24.75
N ALA A 69 -19.21 9.79 -23.51
CA ALA A 69 -19.01 10.86 -22.54
C ALA A 69 -17.53 11.02 -22.17
N GLU A 70 -16.84 9.91 -21.93
CA GLU A 70 -15.41 9.88 -21.65
C GLU A 70 -14.58 10.35 -22.85
N GLY A 71 -14.90 9.86 -24.06
CA GLY A 71 -14.25 10.30 -25.29
C GLY A 71 -14.46 11.79 -25.57
N ARG A 72 -15.64 12.34 -25.25
CA ARG A 72 -15.88 13.79 -25.31
C ARG A 72 -15.05 14.57 -24.30
N LYS A 73 -14.84 14.04 -23.10
CA LYS A 73 -13.99 14.66 -22.06
C LYS A 73 -12.51 14.65 -22.46
N LYS A 74 -12.03 13.55 -23.06
CA LYS A 74 -10.65 13.39 -23.53
C LYS A 74 -10.36 14.13 -24.84
N GLY A 75 -11.38 14.37 -25.65
CA GLY A 75 -11.23 14.92 -26.99
C GLY A 75 -10.65 13.90 -27.98
N HIS A 76 -10.56 14.30 -29.25
CA HIS A 76 -10.12 13.39 -30.32
C HIS A 76 -8.67 12.92 -30.15
N SER A 77 -7.78 13.81 -29.73
CA SER A 77 -6.36 13.49 -29.51
C SER A 77 -6.17 12.47 -28.40
N GLY A 78 -6.86 12.63 -27.25
CA GLY A 78 -6.74 11.70 -26.14
C GLY A 78 -7.33 10.32 -26.44
N VAL A 79 -8.39 10.26 -27.25
CA VAL A 79 -8.92 8.98 -27.74
C VAL A 79 -7.90 8.27 -28.64
N LEU A 80 -7.27 9.01 -29.56
CA LEU A 80 -6.25 8.46 -30.46
C LEU A 80 -5.02 7.96 -29.69
N GLU A 81 -4.55 8.72 -28.71
CA GLU A 81 -3.42 8.35 -27.85
C GLU A 81 -3.73 7.06 -27.06
N ALA A 82 -4.89 6.99 -26.42
CA ALA A 82 -5.28 5.80 -25.69
C ALA A 82 -5.42 4.58 -26.62
N ASP A 83 -5.96 4.76 -27.83
CA ASP A 83 -6.06 3.69 -28.83
C ASP A 83 -4.67 3.22 -29.30
N LEU A 84 -3.74 4.15 -29.53
CA LEU A 84 -2.35 3.86 -29.92
C LEU A 84 -1.61 3.10 -28.81
N MET A 85 -1.61 3.64 -27.59
CA MET A 85 -0.97 3.01 -26.42
C MET A 85 -1.51 1.61 -26.15
N ARG A 86 -2.83 1.39 -26.27
CA ARG A 86 -3.42 0.05 -26.16
C ARG A 86 -2.95 -0.89 -27.26
N SER A 87 -2.79 -0.40 -28.49
CA SER A 87 -2.31 -1.23 -29.60
C SER A 87 -0.84 -1.62 -29.45
N GLU A 88 0.00 -0.68 -29.00
CA GLU A 88 1.42 -0.88 -28.76
C GLU A 88 1.64 -1.85 -27.59
N ALA A 89 0.95 -1.63 -26.47
CA ALA A 89 1.01 -2.52 -25.33
C ALA A 89 0.59 -3.96 -25.68
N LYS A 90 -0.40 -4.15 -26.55
CA LYS A 90 -0.79 -5.49 -27.03
C LYS A 90 0.30 -6.16 -27.86
N VAL A 91 1.00 -5.40 -28.69
CA VAL A 91 2.12 -5.93 -29.50
C VAL A 91 3.30 -6.27 -28.60
N GLU A 92 3.59 -5.42 -27.62
CA GLU A 92 4.65 -5.62 -26.64
C GLU A 92 4.39 -6.86 -25.78
N ALA A 93 3.18 -7.02 -25.25
CA ALA A 93 2.80 -8.21 -24.47
C ALA A 93 2.90 -9.53 -25.26
N LEU A 94 2.81 -9.47 -26.60
CA LEU A 94 3.06 -10.63 -27.46
C LEU A 94 4.55 -10.90 -27.68
N ALA A 95 5.38 -9.85 -27.75
CA ALA A 95 6.81 -9.96 -27.96
C ALA A 95 7.55 -10.36 -26.68
N HIS A 96 7.12 -9.82 -25.55
CA HIS A 96 7.69 -10.04 -24.22
C HIS A 96 6.56 -10.41 -23.22
N PRO A 97 6.11 -11.67 -23.22
CA PRO A 97 5.12 -12.12 -22.25
C PRO A 97 5.72 -12.07 -20.84
N ASP A 98 5.21 -11.19 -19.99
CA ASP A 98 5.61 -11.12 -18.57
C ASP A 98 4.88 -12.23 -17.78
N PRO A 99 5.61 -13.13 -17.10
CA PRO A 99 5.01 -14.14 -16.22
C PRO A 99 4.18 -13.56 -15.06
N ASN A 100 4.41 -12.29 -14.69
CA ASN A 100 3.71 -11.60 -13.63
C ASN A 100 2.53 -10.74 -14.13
N ALA A 101 2.33 -10.64 -15.45
CA ALA A 101 1.21 -9.89 -16.00
C ALA A 101 -0.12 -10.59 -15.67
N THR A 102 -1.09 -9.82 -15.18
CA THR A 102 -2.46 -10.29 -14.88
C THR A 102 -3.17 -10.85 -16.10
N PHE A 103 -2.73 -10.52 -17.33
CA PHE A 103 -3.34 -11.01 -18.56
C PHE A 103 -2.31 -11.47 -19.57
N SER A 104 -2.47 -12.70 -20.05
CA SER A 104 -1.71 -13.26 -21.16
C SER A 104 -2.35 -12.88 -22.52
N TYR A 105 -1.51 -12.64 -23.52
CA TYR A 105 -1.92 -12.34 -24.89
C TYR A 105 -1.31 -13.35 -25.87
N ARG A 106 -2.10 -13.79 -26.85
CA ARG A 106 -1.68 -14.68 -27.94
C ARG A 106 -2.20 -14.21 -29.28
N ARG A 107 -1.42 -14.48 -30.34
CA ARG A 107 -1.90 -14.28 -31.71
C ARG A 107 -2.89 -15.38 -32.08
N GLY A 108 -4.10 -14.98 -32.43
CA GLY A 108 -5.13 -15.84 -32.99
C GLY A 108 -4.81 -16.25 -34.44
N PRO A 109 -5.60 -17.18 -35.00
CA PRO A 109 -5.37 -17.76 -36.34
C PRO A 109 -5.39 -16.73 -37.47
N GLY A 110 -6.10 -15.61 -37.29
CA GLY A 110 -6.20 -14.50 -38.25
C GLY A 110 -5.22 -13.35 -38.00
N GLY A 111 -4.27 -13.49 -37.07
CA GLY A 111 -3.37 -12.41 -36.67
C GLY A 111 -3.95 -11.41 -35.68
N GLU A 112 -5.20 -11.61 -35.24
CA GLU A 112 -5.83 -10.88 -34.14
C GLU A 112 -5.14 -11.18 -32.80
N ILE A 113 -5.04 -10.18 -31.92
CA ILE A 113 -4.45 -10.36 -30.60
C ILE A 113 -5.57 -10.73 -29.62
N LEU A 114 -5.66 -12.02 -29.30
CA LEU A 114 -6.60 -12.56 -28.34
C LEU A 114 -5.93 -12.61 -26.97
N ALA A 115 -6.65 -12.32 -25.89
CA ALA A 115 -6.19 -12.80 -24.60
C ALA A 115 -6.70 -14.18 -24.32
N GLU A 116 -5.90 -14.90 -23.57
CA GLU A 116 -6.04 -16.34 -23.49
C GLU A 116 -7.04 -16.81 -22.45
N ASP A 117 -7.21 -16.10 -21.33
CA ASP A 117 -7.94 -16.67 -20.19
C ASP A 117 -9.32 -16.06 -19.94
N LYS A 118 -10.33 -16.93 -20.03
CA LYS A 118 -11.76 -16.63 -19.84
C LYS A 118 -12.19 -16.65 -18.36
N ASP A 119 -11.39 -17.21 -17.47
CA ASP A 119 -11.72 -17.36 -16.04
C ASP A 119 -11.13 -16.26 -15.13
N GLU A 120 -10.24 -15.42 -15.67
CA GLU A 120 -9.62 -14.30 -14.94
C GLU A 120 -10.37 -12.97 -15.11
N VAL A 121 -11.43 -12.96 -15.92
CA VAL A 121 -12.22 -11.75 -16.17
C VAL A 121 -13.28 -11.60 -15.07
N PRO A 122 -13.36 -10.43 -14.42
CA PRO A 122 -14.46 -10.12 -13.51
C PRO A 122 -15.84 -10.38 -14.13
N ARG A 123 -16.82 -10.76 -13.31
CA ARG A 123 -18.21 -10.94 -13.76
C ARG A 123 -19.02 -9.66 -13.66
N THR A 124 -18.61 -8.74 -12.78
CA THR A 124 -19.33 -7.49 -12.52
C THR A 124 -18.41 -6.27 -12.66
N LYS A 125 -19.04 -5.10 -12.84
CA LYS A 125 -18.34 -3.81 -12.92
C LYS A 125 -17.60 -3.51 -11.61
N GLU A 126 -18.22 -3.84 -10.48
CA GLU A 126 -17.68 -3.62 -9.14
C GLU A 126 -16.44 -4.49 -8.89
N GLU A 127 -16.50 -5.77 -9.30
CA GLU A 127 -15.36 -6.67 -9.20
C GLU A 127 -14.21 -6.22 -10.11
N GLY A 128 -14.51 -5.78 -11.34
CA GLY A 128 -13.50 -5.23 -12.25
C GLY A 128 -12.82 -4.00 -11.69
N PHE A 129 -13.60 -3.05 -11.16
CA PHE A 129 -13.06 -1.86 -10.52
C PHE A 129 -12.23 -2.20 -9.28
N ALA A 130 -12.67 -3.14 -8.44
CA ALA A 130 -11.93 -3.54 -7.24
C ALA A 130 -10.57 -4.19 -7.59
N ARG A 131 -10.55 -5.09 -8.58
CA ARG A 131 -9.31 -5.70 -9.07
C ARG A 131 -8.38 -4.66 -9.69
N TRP A 132 -8.91 -3.77 -10.52
CA TRP A 132 -8.13 -2.70 -11.13
C TRP A 132 -7.50 -1.79 -10.07
N LYS A 133 -8.29 -1.39 -9.07
CA LYS A 133 -7.81 -0.57 -7.96
C LYS A 133 -6.70 -1.27 -7.18
N TYR A 134 -6.88 -2.55 -6.86
CA TYR A 134 -5.88 -3.35 -6.15
C TYR A 134 -4.56 -3.44 -6.93
N GLU A 135 -4.62 -3.73 -8.23
CA GLU A 135 -3.41 -3.83 -9.06
C GLU A 135 -2.70 -2.47 -9.20
N MET A 136 -3.44 -1.38 -9.38
CA MET A 136 -2.87 -0.02 -9.40
C MET A 136 -2.27 0.37 -8.05
N GLU A 137 -2.88 -0.03 -6.93
CA GLU A 137 -2.31 0.14 -5.60
C GLU A 137 -1.01 -0.66 -5.44
N MET A 138 -0.97 -1.92 -5.87
CA MET A 138 0.22 -2.75 -5.80
C MET A 138 1.34 -2.25 -6.70
N ARG A 139 1.00 -1.69 -7.88
CA ARG A 139 1.94 -1.04 -8.79
C ARG A 139 2.55 0.21 -8.15
N PHE A 140 1.71 1.07 -7.57
CA PHE A 140 2.16 2.27 -6.87
C PHE A 140 3.08 1.92 -5.68
N MET A 141 2.69 0.92 -4.90
CA MET A 141 3.46 0.46 -3.74
C MET A 141 4.81 -0.14 -4.14
N ARG A 142 4.96 -0.67 -5.36
CA ARG A 142 6.23 -1.17 -5.90
C ARG A 142 7.12 -0.05 -6.42
N GLY A 143 6.55 1.03 -6.93
CA GLY A 143 7.31 2.12 -7.54
C GLY A 143 7.31 2.08 -9.06
N ASP A 144 6.35 1.37 -9.66
CA ASP A 144 6.33 1.06 -11.09
C ASP A 144 5.53 2.11 -11.90
N ASP A 145 5.17 3.24 -11.29
CA ASP A 145 4.51 4.36 -11.95
C ASP A 145 5.53 5.44 -12.32
N ASP A 146 6.13 5.32 -13.51
CA ASP A 146 7.24 6.17 -13.97
C ASP A 146 6.89 7.67 -14.05
N ASP A 147 5.62 8.00 -14.27
CA ASP A 147 5.13 9.38 -14.33
C ASP A 147 4.90 10.02 -12.94
N PHE A 148 5.04 9.23 -11.85
CA PHE A 148 4.79 9.70 -10.49
C PHE A 148 6.07 10.16 -9.78
N ASP A 149 6.01 11.30 -9.09
CA ASP A 149 7.10 11.83 -8.28
C ASP A 149 7.20 11.12 -6.92
N TYR A 150 7.76 9.90 -6.93
CA TYR A 150 7.98 9.12 -5.71
C TYR A 150 8.83 9.83 -4.65
N PRO A 151 9.93 10.53 -4.98
CA PRO A 151 10.71 11.28 -3.98
C PRO A 151 9.86 12.24 -3.14
N GLY A 152 8.84 12.88 -3.72
CA GLY A 152 7.92 13.76 -2.99
C GLY A 152 7.08 13.09 -1.90
N VAL A 153 6.96 11.75 -1.95
CA VAL A 153 6.27 10.92 -0.94
C VAL A 153 7.27 10.14 -0.10
N ASP A 154 8.23 9.48 -0.75
CA ASP A 154 9.18 8.55 -0.13
C ASP A 154 10.12 9.25 0.85
N ASP A 155 10.52 10.49 0.57
CA ASP A 155 11.43 11.28 1.43
C ASP A 155 10.68 12.26 2.33
N ASN A 156 9.35 12.20 2.36
CA ASN A 156 8.52 13.19 3.02
C ASN A 156 7.91 12.65 4.32
N GLU A 157 8.38 13.21 5.44
CA GLU A 157 7.96 12.84 6.80
C GLU A 157 6.48 13.16 7.09
N MET A 158 5.81 13.99 6.28
CA MET A 158 4.37 14.25 6.46
C MET A 158 3.52 12.98 6.28
N TRP A 159 4.05 11.99 5.58
CA TRP A 159 3.40 10.69 5.36
C TRP A 159 3.83 9.65 6.40
N ASP A 160 4.70 10.02 7.34
CA ASP A 160 4.98 9.17 8.50
C ASP A 160 3.78 9.13 9.43
N ASP A 161 3.51 7.93 9.90
CA ASP A 161 2.40 7.65 10.80
C ASP A 161 2.83 7.89 12.25
N LEU A 162 2.97 9.18 12.60
CA LEU A 162 3.45 9.58 13.93
C LEU A 162 2.57 9.04 15.07
N GLU A 163 1.28 8.85 14.82
CA GLU A 163 0.33 8.29 15.79
C GLU A 163 0.60 6.79 16.01
N GLU A 164 0.77 6.02 14.94
CA GLU A 164 1.13 4.60 15.02
C GLU A 164 2.51 4.41 15.66
N GLU A 165 3.48 5.26 15.31
CA GLU A 165 4.81 5.22 15.96
C GLU A 165 4.73 5.53 17.45
N ALA A 166 3.91 6.50 17.85
CA ALA A 166 3.69 6.81 19.25
C ALA A 166 3.03 5.65 20.00
N ARG A 167 2.03 4.99 19.37
CA ARG A 167 1.38 3.81 19.93
C ARG A 167 2.33 2.64 20.08
N GLY A 168 3.14 2.35 19.05
CA GLY A 168 4.14 1.28 19.12
C GLY A 168 5.20 1.52 20.19
N LYS A 169 5.65 2.78 20.36
CA LYS A 169 6.56 3.16 21.45
C LYS A 169 5.90 2.95 22.83
N LEU A 170 4.64 3.34 22.96
CA LEU A 170 3.88 3.14 24.20
C LEU A 170 3.69 1.65 24.52
N GLU A 171 3.33 0.83 23.53
CA GLU A 171 3.15 -0.61 23.72
C GLU A 171 4.45 -1.30 24.15
N SER A 172 5.58 -0.99 23.51
CA SER A 172 6.89 -1.50 23.91
C SER A 172 7.29 -1.06 25.33
N TYR A 173 6.96 0.18 25.70
CA TYR A 173 7.17 0.69 27.05
C TYR A 173 6.31 -0.07 28.08
N LEU A 174 5.01 -0.25 27.80
CA LEU A 174 4.07 -0.98 28.66
C LEU A 174 4.43 -2.47 28.80
N GLU A 175 4.92 -3.12 27.74
CA GLU A 175 5.37 -4.52 27.81
C GLU A 175 6.58 -4.70 28.73
N THR A 176 7.45 -3.68 28.79
CA THR A 176 8.63 -3.68 29.67
C THR A 176 8.27 -3.31 31.12
N GLU A 177 7.19 -2.54 31.33
CA GLU A 177 6.80 -2.07 32.66
C GLU A 177 5.91 -3.09 33.40
N SER A 178 6.34 -3.49 34.60
CA SER A 178 5.50 -4.30 35.49
C SER A 178 4.42 -3.44 36.15
N PRO A 179 3.15 -3.89 36.25
CA PRO A 179 2.10 -3.14 36.92
C PRO A 179 2.50 -2.75 38.35
N ARG A 180 2.41 -1.46 38.68
CA ARG A 180 2.70 -0.94 40.02
C ARG A 180 1.55 -0.09 40.52
N TRP A 181 1.14 -0.32 41.77
CA TRP A 181 0.16 0.51 42.46
C TRP A 181 0.79 1.84 42.91
N VAL A 182 0.15 2.95 42.58
CA VAL A 182 0.52 4.27 43.12
C VAL A 182 -0.22 4.44 44.45
N LEU A 183 0.46 4.10 45.54
CA LEU A 183 -0.03 4.21 46.91
C LEU A 183 0.61 5.44 47.58
N GLY A 184 -0.14 6.14 48.43
CA GLY A 184 0.43 7.17 49.31
C GLY A 184 1.38 6.54 50.33
N ASP A 185 2.32 7.32 50.86
CA ASP A 185 3.31 6.84 51.84
C ASP A 185 2.63 6.05 52.98
N GLY A 186 2.98 4.77 53.09
CA GLY A 186 2.48 3.87 54.13
C GLY A 186 1.21 3.09 53.81
N GLN A 187 0.65 3.21 52.59
CA GLN A 187 -0.51 2.41 52.18
C GLN A 187 -0.05 1.12 51.47
N GLN A 188 -0.67 -0.01 51.82
CA GLN A 188 -0.56 -1.28 51.09
C GLN A 188 -1.79 -1.44 50.19
N PRO A 189 -1.68 -2.15 49.05
CA PRO A 189 -2.83 -2.40 48.19
C PRO A 189 -3.83 -3.31 48.94
N GLU A 190 -4.98 -2.76 49.31
CA GLU A 190 -6.06 -3.51 49.97
C GLU A 190 -6.95 -4.18 48.90
N GLY A 191 -7.12 -5.51 48.96
CA GLY A 191 -8.06 -6.25 48.08
C GLY A 191 -7.50 -7.41 47.25
N GLU A 192 -6.25 -7.85 47.45
CA GLU A 192 -5.64 -8.97 46.70
C GLU A 192 -6.14 -10.39 47.08
N THR A 193 -7.24 -10.52 47.84
CA THR A 193 -7.90 -11.82 48.00
C THR A 193 -8.97 -11.93 46.93
N GLY A 194 -8.73 -12.71 45.88
CA GLY A 194 -9.66 -13.02 44.79
C GLY A 194 -10.91 -13.82 45.20
N VAL A 195 -11.50 -13.47 46.35
CA VAL A 195 -12.78 -13.98 46.84
C VAL A 195 -13.75 -12.81 46.78
N GLN A 196 -14.54 -12.77 45.70
CA GLN A 196 -15.76 -11.96 45.67
C GLN A 196 -16.82 -12.74 46.43
N ASP A 197 -17.09 -12.37 47.68
CA ASP A 197 -18.27 -12.84 48.40
C ASP A 197 -19.52 -12.30 47.67
N TYR A 198 -20.34 -13.23 47.18
CA TYR A 198 -21.67 -12.97 46.59
C TYR A 198 -22.76 -13.10 47.65
#